data_AF-A0A7X5INT9-F1
#
_entry.id   AF-A0A7X5INT9-F1
#
_cell.length_a   1.000
_cell.length_b   1.000
_cell.length_c   1.000
_cell.angle_alpha   90.00
_cell.angle_beta   90.00
_cell.angle_gamma   90.00
#
_symmetry.space_group_name_H-M   'P 1'
#
loop_
_entity.id
_entity.type
_entity.pdbx_description
1 polymer ?
#
loop_
_entity_poly.entity_id
_entity_poly.type
_entity_poly.pdbx_seq_one_letter_code
_entity_poly.pdbx_strand_id
1 'polypeptide(L)'
;MEFSKKMLVLHIFISVVLCGITVAGTLRGWDVTAIAVLAGTSLVTDGTWGGFYLWKSKNENRAKYAQRFLNRFADKYGADIALRAAEIVLKD
;
A
#
# COMPACT_ATOMS: atom_id res chain seq x y z
N MET A 1 7.92 11.76 -4.52
CA MET A 1 7.30 10.87 -3.51
C MET A 1 7.35 11.55 -2.15
N GLU A 2 6.28 11.45 -1.37
CA GLU A 2 6.26 11.86 0.04
C GLU A 2 7.41 11.20 0.81
N PHE A 3 7.94 11.90 1.82
CA PHE A 3 9.03 11.41 2.68
C PHE A 3 8.78 9.99 3.20
N SER A 4 7.55 9.72 3.62
CA SER A 4 7.15 8.40 4.15
C SER A 4 7.31 7.26 3.13
N LYS A 5 7.03 7.51 1.83
CA LYS A 5 7.24 6.50 0.77
C LYS A 5 8.73 6.29 0.49
N LYS A 6 9.54 7.35 0.56
CA LYS A 6 11.00 7.23 0.40
C LYS A 6 11.62 6.39 1.51
N MET A 7 11.18 6.62 2.75
CA MET A 7 11.62 5.82 3.91
C MET A 7 11.21 4.36 3.80
N LEU A 8 10.00 4.07 3.29
CA LEU A 8 9.57 2.69 3.04
C LEU A 8 10.47 1.99 2.03
N VAL A 9 10.77 2.63 0.89
CA VAL A 9 11.65 2.06 -0.14
C VAL A 9 13.06 1.82 0.41
N LEU A 10 13.59 2.75 1.20
CA LEU A 10 14.87 2.59 1.86
C LEU A 10 14.86 1.38 2.82
N HIS A 11 13.78 1.22 3.60
CA HIS A 11 13.67 0.10 4.53
C HIS A 11 13.61 -1.24 3.79
N ILE A 12 12.80 -1.33 2.71
CA ILE A 12 12.76 -2.52 1.84
C ILE A 12 14.13 -2.86 1.27
N PHE A 13 14.90 -1.84 0.84
CA PHE A 13 16.25 -2.05 0.35
C PHE A 13 17.16 -2.66 1.43
N ILE A 14 17.08 -2.16 2.67
CA ILE A 14 17.83 -2.72 3.82
C ILE A 14 17.41 -4.18 4.06
N SER A 15 16.12 -4.51 4.02
CA SER A 15 15.61 -5.88 4.17
C SER A 15 16.19 -6.83 3.13
N VAL A 16 16.29 -6.39 1.86
CA VAL A 16 16.88 -7.19 0.77
C VAL A 16 18.37 -7.42 1.02
N VAL A 17 19.09 -6.39 1.48
CA VAL A 17 20.52 -6.52 1.84
C VAL A 17 20.70 -7.50 2.99
N LEU A 18 19.90 -7.40 4.06
CA LEU A 18 19.94 -8.32 5.20
C LEU A 18 19.70 -9.77 4.73
N CYS A 19 18.70 -10.01 3.90
CA CYS A 19 18.45 -11.34 3.32
C CYS A 19 19.65 -11.86 2.52
N GLY A 20 20.25 -11.00 1.69
CA GLY A 20 21.44 -11.34 0.91
C GLY A 20 22.64 -11.72 1.79
N ILE A 21 22.87 -10.98 2.88
CA ILE A 21 23.93 -11.28 3.85
C ILE A 21 23.65 -12.60 4.56
N THR A 22 22.40 -12.85 5.00
CA THR A 22 22.02 -14.13 5.62
C THR A 22 22.32 -15.30 4.69
N VAL A 23 21.86 -15.25 3.43
CA VAL A 23 22.09 -16.32 2.44
C VAL A 23 23.58 -16.51 2.18
N ALA A 24 24.32 -15.42 1.93
CA ALA A 24 25.75 -15.49 1.64
C ALA A 24 26.58 -16.02 2.82
N GLY A 25 26.19 -15.69 4.06
CA GLY A 25 26.84 -16.18 5.27
C GLY A 25 26.51 -17.65 5.55
N THR A 26 25.26 -18.08 5.34
CA THR A 26 24.88 -19.50 5.41
C THR A 26 25.68 -20.35 4.42
N LEU A 27 25.84 -19.90 3.18
CA LEU A 27 26.64 -20.61 2.17
C LEU A 27 28.14 -20.69 2.52
N ARG A 28 28.64 -19.75 3.32
CA ARG A 28 30.04 -19.72 3.79
C ARG A 28 30.26 -20.44 5.13
N GLY A 29 29.18 -20.99 5.74
CA GLY A 29 29.25 -21.65 7.04
C GLY A 29 29.47 -20.70 8.22
N TRP A 30 29.14 -19.41 8.08
CA TRP A 30 29.19 -18.45 9.18
C TRP A 30 27.96 -18.56 10.07
N ASP A 31 28.10 -18.26 11.36
CA ASP A 31 26.94 -18.07 12.23
C ASP A 31 26.23 -16.77 11.85
N VAL A 32 25.05 -16.89 11.26
CA VAL A 32 24.20 -15.78 10.82
C VAL A 32 22.93 -15.64 11.65
N THR A 33 22.83 -16.31 12.80
CA THR A 33 21.59 -16.39 13.59
C THR A 33 21.00 -15.01 13.89
N ALA A 34 21.83 -14.08 14.37
CA ALA A 34 21.39 -12.71 14.67
C ALA A 34 20.91 -11.94 13.42
N ILE A 35 21.63 -12.09 12.29
CA ILE A 35 21.29 -11.40 11.03
C ILE A 35 20.01 -12.00 10.43
N ALA A 36 19.82 -13.32 10.54
CA ALA A 36 18.61 -14.00 10.10
C ALA A 36 17.36 -13.52 10.88
N VAL A 37 17.48 -13.35 12.20
CA VAL A 37 16.41 -12.76 13.03
C VAL A 37 16.12 -11.32 12.63
N LEU A 38 17.16 -10.51 12.37
CA LEU A 38 17.00 -9.15 11.89
C LEU A 38 16.32 -9.10 10.51
N ALA A 39 16.73 -9.95 9.57
CA ALA A 39 16.10 -10.05 8.26
C ALA A 39 14.62 -10.45 8.37
N GLY A 40 14.31 -11.46 9.19
CA GLY A 40 12.94 -11.90 9.42
C GLY A 40 12.04 -10.82 10.03
N THR A 41 12.52 -10.13 11.06
CA THR A 41 11.77 -9.03 11.69
C THR A 41 11.58 -7.85 10.73
N SER A 42 12.60 -7.52 9.95
CA SER A 42 12.55 -6.46 8.92
C SER A 42 11.48 -6.77 7.85
N LEU A 43 11.41 -8.01 7.35
CA LEU A 43 10.37 -8.44 6.40
C LEU A 43 8.95 -8.32 6.96
N VAL A 44 8.73 -8.67 8.24
CA VAL A 44 7.42 -8.52 8.89
C VAL A 44 6.98 -7.07 8.94
N THR A 45 7.92 -6.15 9.26
CA THR A 45 7.62 -4.72 9.27
C THR A 45 7.30 -4.19 7.87
N ASP A 46 8.07 -4.59 6.85
CA ASP A 46 7.78 -4.21 5.45
C ASP A 46 6.41 -4.68 4.99
N GLY A 47 6.03 -5.91 5.33
CA GLY A 47 4.70 -6.45 5.02
C GLY A 47 3.57 -5.64 5.65
N THR A 48 3.76 -5.22 6.90
CA THR A 48 2.78 -4.40 7.64
C THR A 48 2.60 -3.03 6.99
N TRP A 49 3.71 -2.34 6.71
CA TRP A 49 3.66 -1.02 6.06
C TRP A 49 3.14 -1.10 4.62
N GLY A 50 3.57 -2.11 3.85
CA GLY A 50 3.08 -2.38 2.51
C GLY A 50 1.57 -2.59 2.49
N GLY A 51 1.03 -3.37 3.43
CA GLY A 51 -0.40 -3.57 3.62
C GLY A 51 -1.14 -2.26 3.93
N PHE A 52 -0.61 -1.43 4.83
CA PHE A 52 -1.20 -0.13 5.15
C PHE A 52 -1.27 0.80 3.93
N TYR A 53 -0.18 0.90 3.17
CA TYR A 53 -0.16 1.72 1.96
C TYR A 53 -1.10 1.20 0.87
N LEU A 54 -1.20 -0.12 0.72
CA LEU A 54 -2.11 -0.74 -0.24
C LEU A 54 -3.57 -0.46 0.15
N TRP A 55 -3.92 -0.61 1.43
CA TRP A 55 -5.24 -0.25 1.95
C TRP A 55 -5.57 1.23 1.72
N LYS A 56 -4.65 2.14 2.07
CA LYS A 56 -4.82 3.59 1.86
C LYS A 56 -5.06 3.90 0.39
N SER A 57 -4.24 3.33 -0.51
CA SER A 57 -4.38 3.53 -1.96
C SER A 57 -5.71 2.99 -2.51
N LYS A 58 -6.19 1.85 -1.99
CA LYS A 58 -7.50 1.29 -2.35
C LYS A 58 -8.63 2.23 -1.95
N ASN A 59 -8.56 2.82 -0.76
CA ASN A 59 -9.57 3.77 -0.29
C ASN A 59 -9.57 5.08 -1.10
N GLU A 60 -8.39 5.65 -1.36
CA GLU A 60 -8.26 6.84 -2.22
C GLU A 60 -8.77 6.58 -3.64
N ASN A 61 -8.48 5.42 -4.22
CA ASN A 61 -8.95 5.07 -5.55
C ASN A 61 -10.48 4.92 -5.58
N ARG A 62 -11.10 4.27 -4.58
CA ARG A 62 -12.56 4.18 -4.46
C ARG A 62 -13.21 5.56 -4.44
N ALA A 63 -12.69 6.49 -3.65
CA ALA A 63 -13.20 7.86 -3.59
C ALA A 63 -13.07 8.59 -4.94
N LYS A 64 -11.90 8.48 -5.60
CA LYS A 64 -11.68 9.07 -6.94
C LYS A 64 -12.62 8.49 -8.00
N TYR A 65 -12.89 7.19 -7.97
CA TYR A 65 -13.84 6.55 -8.87
C TYR A 65 -15.27 7.01 -8.60
N ALA A 66 -15.68 7.12 -7.33
CA ALA A 66 -17.00 7.65 -6.96
C ALA A 66 -17.19 9.10 -7.44
N GLN A 67 -16.20 9.97 -7.23
CA GLN A 67 -16.22 11.35 -7.73
C GLN A 67 -16.30 11.41 -9.26
N ARG A 68 -15.48 10.62 -9.97
CA ARG A 68 -15.51 10.55 -11.45
C ARG A 68 -16.81 9.97 -11.99
N PHE A 69 -17.45 9.08 -11.25
CA PHE A 69 -18.76 8.55 -11.62
C PHE A 69 -19.82 9.64 -11.48
N LEU A 70 -19.89 10.30 -10.33
CA LEU A 70 -20.86 11.38 -10.07
C LEU A 70 -20.71 12.54 -11.05
N ASN A 71 -19.48 13.00 -11.35
CA ASN A 71 -19.26 14.06 -12.33
C ASN A 71 -19.74 13.65 -13.73
N ARG A 72 -19.42 12.44 -14.20
CA ARG A 72 -19.87 11.95 -15.51
C ARG A 72 -21.39 11.73 -15.57
N PHE A 73 -22.00 11.37 -14.45
CA PHE A 73 -23.45 11.21 -14.35
C PHE A 73 -24.15 12.57 -14.39
N ALA A 74 -23.62 13.57 -13.68
CA ALA A 74 -24.09 14.95 -13.70
C ALA A 74 -23.90 15.62 -15.07
N ASP A 75 -22.77 15.39 -15.75
CA ASP A 75 -22.52 15.93 -17.09
C ASP A 75 -23.48 15.36 -18.15
N LYS A 76 -23.92 14.11 -17.99
CA LYS A 76 -24.73 13.40 -18.99
C LYS A 76 -26.24 13.48 -18.74
N TYR A 77 -26.66 13.58 -17.49
CA TYR A 77 -28.07 13.54 -17.09
C TYR A 77 -28.51 14.78 -16.30
N GLY A 78 -27.61 15.74 -16.04
CA GLY A 78 -27.88 16.93 -15.24
C GLY A 78 -27.72 16.67 -13.74
N ALA A 79 -27.32 17.72 -13.00
CA ALA A 79 -27.01 17.65 -11.58
C ALA A 79 -28.21 17.15 -10.74
N ASP A 80 -29.44 17.54 -11.09
CA ASP A 80 -30.66 17.13 -10.39
C ASP A 80 -30.95 15.63 -10.48
N ILE A 81 -30.74 15.01 -11.65
CA ILE A 81 -30.98 13.57 -11.84
C ILE A 81 -29.89 12.75 -11.13
N ALA A 82 -28.65 13.25 -11.14
CA ALA A 82 -27.55 12.64 -10.39
C ALA A 82 -27.78 12.71 -8.86
N LEU A 83 -28.32 13.83 -8.36
CA LEU A 83 -28.67 13.99 -6.94
C LEU A 83 -29.78 13.02 -6.53
N ARG A 84 -30.83 12.88 -7.34
CA ARG A 84 -31.92 11.94 -7.10
C ARG A 84 -31.47 10.48 -7.15
N ALA A 85 -30.60 10.13 -8.09
CA ALA A 85 -30.02 8.79 -8.17
C ALA A 85 -29.14 8.47 -6.94
N ALA A 86 -28.34 9.44 -6.48
CA ALA A 86 -27.56 9.30 -5.26
C ALA A 86 -28.46 9.15 -4.01
N GLU A 87 -29.55 9.93 -3.93
CA GLU A 87 -30.50 9.89 -2.82
C GLU A 87 -31.29 8.58 -2.76
N ILE A 88 -31.60 7.95 -3.90
CA ILE A 88 -32.22 6.62 -3.95
C ILE A 88 -31.24 5.52 -3.53
N VAL A 89 -29.97 5.60 -3.97
CA VAL A 89 -28.96 4.55 -3.72
C VAL A 89 -28.37 4.60 -2.30
N LEU A 90 -28.30 5.78 -1.66
CA LEU A 90 -27.73 5.97 -0.32
C LEU A 90 -28.74 5.82 0.83
N LYS A 91 -30.02 5.58 0.53
CA LYS A 91 -31.11 5.53 1.51
C LYS A 91 -31.52 4.12 1.91
N ASP A 92 -30.91 3.10 1.31
CA ASP A 92 -30.86 1.71 1.79
C ASP A 92 -29.53 1.44 2.53
#